data_AF-A0A8C1PF01-F1
#
_entry.id   AF-A0A8C1PF01-F1
#
_cell.length_a   1.000
_cell.length_b   1.000
_cell.length_c   1.000
_cell.angle_alpha   90.00
_cell.angle_beta   90.00
_cell.angle_gamma   90.00
#
_symmetry.space_group_name_H-M   'P 1'
#
loop_
_entity.id
_entity.type
_entity.pdbx_description
1 polymer ?
#
loop_
_entity_poly.entity_id
_entity_poly.type
_entity_poly.pdbx_seq_one_letter_code
_entity_poly.pdbx_strand_id
1 'polypeptide(L)'
;MSRLRSAVQKGKRAALENTEVIKSSKKKKSKAAIKEEKPSETEPSSSYHFFHDPTEIPLFRSHLLQWYDQNKRDLPWRTLAMTEPDVNIRTYGVWVSEIMLQQTQVATVIDYYNRWMKRWPTVEKLAAATLEEVNQMWAGLGYYSRGRRLHEGAQKVVSELDGQMPKTTAALLKQLPGVGRYTAGAISSIALGQVTGAVDGNVIRVLCRVRAIGADSTSPAVTDALWKIADTLVDPEKPGDFNQAMMELGARVCTPKSPLCGQCPVQTHCHAFRKVSIKQEIDSKRLLSKLVSKLNTSVPDIENCLAAGSCDLCLLEDWDPQLGVQNYPRKPVKKAPRVEQTLTCIVERQRDGEEMEYLLTQRPSKGLLAGMWELPSMLLEADVSENKYKGLICDMMQKLLEKSLDANSVQFVGEVVHIFSHIHQTYIVFSVRVSDWSEGEQEQKTCWLTKSALKEAAVSTGVKKIMKLYESSSKVDSNEEKRKPSPEKRSNKIKKPKGAVTNEGPKQLCISQFFSSSNTTAKSQNC
;
A
#
# COMPACT_ATOMS: atom_id res chain seq x y z
N MET A 1 -0.65 -58.32 44.76
CA MET A 1 0.05 -58.37 46.06
C MET A 1 0.10 -56.96 46.63
N SER A 2 -0.44 -56.78 47.85
CA SER A 2 -0.23 -55.64 48.81
C SER A 2 -0.65 -54.23 48.34
N ARG A 3 -1.55 -53.44 48.95
CA ARG A 3 -2.38 -53.39 50.19
C ARG A 3 -3.51 -52.35 49.89
N LEU A 4 -4.81 -52.67 49.99
CA LEU A 4 -5.73 -52.46 51.15
C LEU A 4 -5.88 -50.96 51.54
N ARG A 5 -7.04 -50.28 51.65
CA ARG A 5 -8.48 -50.55 51.86
C ARG A 5 -9.27 -49.26 51.47
N SER A 6 -10.41 -49.31 50.75
CA SER A 6 -11.82 -49.30 51.26
C SER A 6 -12.18 -48.10 52.17
N ALA A 7 -13.34 -47.43 52.12
CA ALA A 7 -14.54 -47.37 51.27
C ALA A 7 -15.51 -46.38 51.97
N VAL A 8 -16.58 -45.91 51.28
CA VAL A 8 -17.93 -45.62 51.85
C VAL A 8 -18.06 -44.36 52.74
N GLN A 9 -19.13 -43.56 52.82
CA GLN A 9 -20.37 -43.23 52.08
C GLN A 9 -20.99 -41.99 52.78
N LYS A 10 -21.81 -41.24 52.03
CA LYS A 10 -23.10 -40.59 52.41
C LYS A 10 -23.26 -39.87 53.77
N GLY A 11 -23.78 -38.64 53.71
CA GLY A 11 -25.05 -38.31 54.40
C GLY A 11 -25.18 -36.96 55.14
N LYS A 12 -26.01 -36.07 54.56
CA LYS A 12 -27.07 -35.23 55.17
C LYS A 12 -26.84 -34.29 56.38
N ARG A 13 -27.39 -33.07 56.16
CA ARG A 13 -28.18 -32.17 57.07
C ARG A 13 -27.47 -31.20 58.04
N ALA A 14 -27.60 -29.92 57.70
CA ALA A 14 -28.23 -28.80 58.43
C ALA A 14 -28.12 -28.67 59.97
N ALA A 15 -27.60 -27.51 60.41
CA ALA A 15 -27.99 -26.62 61.54
C ALA A 15 -26.72 -25.87 62.03
N LEU A 16 -26.59 -24.55 61.85
CA LEU A 16 -27.02 -23.42 62.69
C LEU A 16 -26.36 -23.36 64.09
N GLU A 17 -25.47 -22.35 64.27
CA GLU A 17 -25.35 -21.37 65.39
C GLU A 17 -23.88 -20.93 65.59
N ASN A 18 -23.53 -19.69 65.20
CA ASN A 18 -23.25 -18.49 66.03
C ASN A 18 -21.96 -18.63 66.87
N THR A 19 -20.95 -17.75 66.81
CA THR A 19 -20.93 -16.30 67.09
C THR A 19 -19.51 -15.80 66.69
N GLU A 20 -19.25 -14.62 66.11
CA GLU A 20 -18.89 -13.40 66.86
C GLU A 20 -18.84 -12.14 65.95
N VAL A 21 -19.72 -11.20 66.27
CA VAL A 21 -19.56 -9.73 66.37
C VAL A 21 -18.71 -8.97 65.33
N ILE A 22 -19.41 -8.32 64.40
CA ILE A 22 -18.98 -7.11 63.67
C ILE A 22 -19.76 -5.90 64.23
N LYS A 23 -19.06 -4.84 64.63
CA LYS A 23 -19.61 -3.47 64.84
C LYS A 23 -19.00 -2.56 63.76
N SER A 24 -19.72 -2.27 62.68
CA SER A 24 -20.65 -1.14 62.48
C SER A 24 -19.99 0.23 62.31
N SER A 25 -20.04 0.79 61.09
CA SER A 25 -20.50 2.18 60.88
C SER A 25 -21.04 2.35 59.46
N LYS A 26 -22.26 2.90 59.38
CA LYS A 26 -23.09 3.08 58.19
C LYS A 26 -22.54 4.12 57.22
N LYS A 27 -22.69 3.90 55.90
CA LYS A 27 -23.03 4.99 54.97
C LYS A 27 -24.19 4.58 54.06
N LYS A 28 -25.21 5.45 54.09
CA LYS A 28 -26.52 5.35 53.44
C LYS A 28 -26.41 5.52 51.93
N LYS A 29 -27.28 4.80 51.23
CA LYS A 29 -27.71 5.05 49.84
C LYS A 29 -28.27 6.48 49.71
N SER A 30 -27.77 7.21 48.72
CA SER A 30 -28.50 8.31 48.08
C SER A 30 -28.69 7.94 46.60
N LYS A 31 -29.95 7.95 46.16
CA LYS A 31 -30.35 7.93 44.76
C LYS A 31 -29.73 9.15 44.07
N ALA A 32 -28.84 8.94 43.10
CA ALA A 32 -28.45 9.96 42.16
C ALA A 32 -29.37 9.84 40.93
N ALA A 33 -30.08 10.93 40.66
CA ALA A 33 -30.97 11.06 39.52
C ALA A 33 -30.21 10.79 38.22
N ILE A 34 -30.85 10.05 37.33
CA ILE A 34 -30.51 9.99 35.91
C ILE A 34 -30.68 11.41 35.38
N LYS A 35 -29.55 12.11 35.22
CA LYS A 35 -29.48 13.25 34.31
C LYS A 35 -29.34 12.63 32.93
N GLU A 36 -30.42 12.64 32.16
CA GLU A 36 -30.32 12.56 30.71
C GLU A 36 -29.36 13.68 30.27
N GLU A 37 -28.13 13.30 29.94
CA GLU A 37 -27.27 14.15 29.14
C GLU A 37 -27.93 14.25 27.76
N LYS A 38 -28.70 15.32 27.56
CA LYS A 38 -28.97 15.82 26.22
C LYS A 38 -27.62 15.94 25.49
N PRO A 39 -27.52 15.52 24.22
CA PRO A 39 -26.34 15.83 23.43
C PRO A 39 -26.15 17.34 23.48
N SER A 40 -24.99 17.79 23.96
CA SER A 40 -24.60 19.17 23.78
C SER A 40 -24.44 19.41 22.28
N GLU A 41 -25.41 20.10 21.69
CA GLU A 41 -25.26 20.73 20.38
C GLU A 41 -24.15 21.78 20.49
N THR A 42 -22.91 21.34 20.33
CA THR A 42 -21.77 22.20 19.99
C THR A 42 -21.57 22.13 18.48
N GLU A 43 -22.44 22.79 17.73
CA GLU A 43 -22.10 23.28 16.39
C GLU A 43 -21.15 24.47 16.57
N PRO A 44 -19.91 24.35 16.08
CA PRO A 44 -19.59 25.09 14.87
C PRO A 44 -18.79 24.19 13.93
N SER A 45 -19.39 23.10 13.44
CA SER A 45 -18.80 22.44 12.28
C SER A 45 -19.06 23.37 11.10
N SER A 46 -18.00 23.92 10.51
CA SER A 46 -18.16 24.83 9.38
C SER A 46 -19.01 24.18 8.30
N SER A 47 -20.18 24.77 8.04
CA SER A 47 -21.12 24.26 7.05
C SER A 47 -20.52 24.19 5.64
N TYR A 48 -19.48 24.98 5.40
CA TYR A 48 -18.77 25.04 4.13
C TYR A 48 -18.08 23.72 3.73
N HIS A 49 -17.72 22.86 4.69
CA HIS A 49 -16.99 21.62 4.41
C HIS A 49 -17.90 20.38 4.23
N PHE A 50 -19.21 20.51 4.41
CA PHE A 50 -20.15 19.39 4.36
C PHE A 50 -21.28 19.64 3.36
N PHE A 51 -22.05 18.59 3.05
CA PHE A 51 -23.27 18.67 2.25
C PHE A 51 -24.45 18.96 3.19
N HIS A 52 -25.08 20.12 3.05
CA HIS A 52 -26.26 20.49 3.85
C HIS A 52 -27.52 20.69 3.02
N ASP A 53 -27.36 21.07 1.75
CA ASP A 53 -28.49 21.26 0.85
C ASP A 53 -29.03 19.86 0.45
N PRO A 54 -30.29 19.54 0.79
CA PRO A 54 -30.88 18.25 0.46
C PRO A 54 -31.04 18.03 -1.05
N THR A 55 -30.99 19.08 -1.87
CA THR A 55 -31.05 18.99 -3.32
C THR A 55 -29.69 18.75 -3.96
N GLU A 56 -28.60 19.15 -3.29
CA GLU A 56 -27.24 19.02 -3.80
C GLU A 56 -26.80 17.55 -3.86
N ILE A 57 -27.14 16.75 -2.84
CA ILE A 57 -26.73 15.34 -2.74
C ILE A 57 -27.32 14.49 -3.88
N PRO A 58 -28.64 14.53 -4.18
CA PRO A 58 -29.20 13.81 -5.33
C PRO A 58 -28.59 14.23 -6.67
N LEU A 59 -28.33 15.53 -6.88
CA LEU A 59 -27.70 16.01 -8.10
C LEU A 59 -26.24 15.52 -8.23
N PHE A 60 -25.47 15.56 -7.14
CA PHE A 60 -24.12 15.03 -7.10
C PHE A 60 -24.09 13.54 -7.47
N ARG A 61 -24.97 12.74 -6.86
CA ARG A 61 -25.12 11.30 -7.15
C ARG A 61 -25.45 11.07 -8.61
N SER A 62 -26.46 11.77 -9.14
CA SER A 62 -26.92 11.64 -10.52
C SER A 62 -25.80 11.96 -11.52
N HIS A 63 -25.14 13.12 -11.40
CA HIS A 63 -24.04 13.50 -12.29
C HIS A 63 -22.89 12.50 -12.25
N LEU A 64 -22.51 12.04 -11.06
CA LEU A 64 -21.42 11.09 -10.89
C LEU A 64 -21.74 9.71 -11.49
N LEU A 65 -22.93 9.17 -11.20
CA LEU A 65 -23.35 7.85 -11.67
C LEU A 65 -23.57 7.84 -13.19
N GLN A 66 -24.18 8.88 -13.75
CA GLN A 66 -24.36 9.00 -15.20
C GLN A 66 -23.01 9.01 -15.93
N TRP A 67 -22.04 9.77 -15.41
CA TRP A 67 -20.69 9.77 -15.95
C TRP A 67 -20.03 8.38 -15.81
N TYR A 68 -20.18 7.74 -14.66
CA TYR A 68 -19.59 6.43 -14.41
C TYR A 68 -20.12 5.36 -15.36
N ASP A 69 -21.43 5.34 -15.62
CA ASP A 69 -22.03 4.37 -16.55
C ASP A 69 -21.49 4.50 -17.97
N GLN A 70 -21.10 5.72 -18.40
CA GLN A 70 -20.53 5.98 -19.72
C GLN A 70 -19.01 5.80 -19.79
N ASN A 71 -18.29 5.92 -18.66
CA ASN A 71 -16.82 6.06 -18.64
C ASN A 71 -16.08 4.98 -17.82
N LYS A 72 -16.80 4.10 -17.10
CA LYS A 72 -16.20 3.04 -16.31
C LYS A 72 -15.39 2.11 -17.20
N ARG A 73 -14.17 1.79 -16.75
CA ARG A 73 -13.34 0.76 -17.40
C ARG A 73 -13.93 -0.63 -17.17
N ASP A 74 -13.83 -1.45 -18.21
CA ASP A 74 -14.04 -2.89 -18.11
C ASP A 74 -12.88 -3.52 -17.36
N LEU A 75 -13.18 -4.06 -16.18
CA LEU A 75 -12.19 -4.69 -15.30
C LEU A 75 -12.69 -6.08 -14.90
N PRO A 76 -11.82 -7.09 -14.82
CA PRO A 76 -12.24 -8.46 -14.53
C PRO A 76 -13.04 -8.59 -13.22
N TRP A 77 -12.58 -7.92 -12.16
CA TRP A 77 -13.27 -7.93 -10.86
C TRP A 77 -14.60 -7.17 -10.86
N ARG A 78 -14.79 -6.18 -11.74
CA ARG A 78 -16.10 -5.52 -11.93
C ARG A 78 -17.08 -6.46 -12.61
N THR A 79 -16.61 -7.13 -13.66
CA THR A 79 -17.40 -8.12 -14.39
C THR A 79 -17.83 -9.24 -13.45
N LEU A 80 -16.91 -9.77 -12.65
CA LEU A 80 -17.20 -10.77 -11.62
C LEU A 80 -18.20 -10.24 -10.58
N ALA A 81 -18.02 -9.02 -10.06
CA ALA A 81 -18.94 -8.42 -9.11
C ALA A 81 -20.38 -8.30 -9.64
N MET A 82 -20.54 -8.07 -10.94
CA MET A 82 -21.86 -7.91 -11.55
C MET A 82 -22.52 -9.23 -11.97
N THR A 83 -21.73 -10.20 -12.41
CA THR A 83 -22.24 -11.41 -13.10
C THR A 83 -22.29 -12.64 -12.21
N GLU A 84 -21.50 -12.69 -11.13
CA GLU A 84 -21.44 -13.84 -10.25
C GLU A 84 -22.66 -13.93 -9.31
N PRO A 85 -23.50 -14.99 -9.44
CA PRO A 85 -24.65 -15.18 -8.56
C PRO A 85 -24.29 -15.64 -7.15
N ASP A 86 -23.20 -16.39 -6.95
CA ASP A 86 -22.81 -16.85 -5.63
C ASP A 86 -22.18 -15.71 -4.82
N VAL A 87 -22.85 -15.32 -3.73
CA VAL A 87 -22.40 -14.23 -2.87
C VAL A 87 -21.02 -14.50 -2.25
N ASN A 88 -20.68 -15.75 -1.94
CA ASN A 88 -19.36 -16.08 -1.38
C ASN A 88 -18.27 -15.90 -2.43
N ILE A 89 -18.47 -16.39 -3.65
CA ILE A 89 -17.52 -16.21 -4.76
C ILE A 89 -17.40 -14.73 -5.12
N ARG A 90 -18.53 -14.01 -5.19
CA ARG A 90 -18.55 -12.58 -5.48
C ARG A 90 -17.80 -11.76 -4.42
N THR A 91 -18.09 -11.98 -3.13
CA THR A 91 -17.42 -11.30 -2.03
C THR A 91 -15.93 -11.63 -1.98
N TYR A 92 -15.56 -12.90 -2.20
CA TYR A 92 -14.18 -13.33 -2.32
C TYR A 92 -13.45 -12.63 -3.48
N GLY A 93 -14.04 -12.64 -4.67
CA GLY A 93 -13.46 -12.04 -5.87
C GLY A 93 -13.26 -10.53 -5.74
N VAL A 94 -14.20 -9.81 -5.12
CA VAL A 94 -14.03 -8.38 -4.81
C VAL A 94 -12.95 -8.17 -3.74
N TRP A 95 -12.92 -9.01 -2.70
CA TRP A 95 -11.89 -8.92 -1.65
C TRP A 95 -10.48 -9.09 -2.23
N VAL A 96 -10.27 -10.08 -3.11
CA VAL A 96 -8.99 -10.31 -3.79
C VAL A 96 -8.55 -9.06 -4.56
N SER A 97 -9.43 -8.46 -5.38
CA SER A 97 -9.07 -7.27 -6.16
C SER A 97 -8.73 -6.08 -5.26
N GLU A 98 -9.52 -5.86 -4.20
CA GLU A 98 -9.27 -4.76 -3.26
C GLU A 98 -7.93 -4.90 -2.54
N ILE A 99 -7.53 -6.12 -2.15
CA ILE A 99 -6.21 -6.34 -1.55
C ILE A 99 -5.10 -6.11 -2.58
N MET A 100 -5.25 -6.59 -3.82
CA MET A 100 -4.25 -6.39 -4.87
C MET A 100 -4.08 -4.91 -5.26
N LEU A 101 -5.16 -4.13 -5.31
CA LEU A 101 -5.16 -2.72 -5.72
C LEU A 101 -4.52 -1.78 -4.68
N GLN A 102 -4.32 -2.23 -3.43
CA GLN A 102 -3.62 -1.43 -2.43
C GLN A 102 -2.20 -1.06 -2.88
N GLN A 103 -1.97 0.23 -3.17
CA GLN A 103 -0.67 0.74 -3.61
C GLN A 103 -0.12 0.05 -4.88
N THR A 104 -0.98 -0.54 -5.71
CA THR A 104 -0.60 -1.19 -6.98
C THR A 104 -1.47 -0.65 -8.11
N GLN A 105 -0.89 -0.43 -9.29
CA GLN A 105 -1.61 0.14 -10.43
C GLN A 105 -2.58 -0.87 -11.04
N VAL A 106 -3.76 -0.40 -11.46
CA VAL A 106 -4.82 -1.23 -12.08
C VAL A 106 -4.28 -2.08 -13.23
N ALA A 107 -3.50 -1.49 -14.13
CA ALA A 107 -2.95 -2.19 -15.30
C ALA A 107 -2.09 -3.41 -14.92
N THR A 108 -1.35 -3.31 -13.81
CA THR A 108 -0.56 -4.43 -13.28
C THR A 108 -1.47 -5.49 -12.67
N VAL A 109 -2.50 -5.10 -11.92
CA VAL A 109 -3.36 -6.03 -11.17
C VAL A 109 -4.19 -6.94 -12.09
N ILE A 110 -4.54 -6.51 -13.31
CA ILE A 110 -5.39 -7.28 -14.23
C ILE A 110 -4.86 -8.71 -14.46
N ASP A 111 -3.59 -8.86 -14.83
CA ASP A 111 -2.99 -10.18 -15.09
C ASP A 111 -2.94 -11.05 -13.82
N TYR A 112 -2.50 -10.48 -12.70
CA TYR A 112 -2.41 -11.20 -11.43
C TYR A 112 -3.78 -11.66 -10.94
N TYR A 113 -4.80 -10.80 -11.05
CA TYR A 113 -6.16 -11.13 -10.66
C TYR A 113 -6.69 -12.30 -11.50
N ASN A 114 -6.53 -12.25 -12.83
CA ASN A 114 -7.00 -13.32 -13.71
C ASN A 114 -6.32 -14.66 -13.42
N ARG A 115 -4.99 -14.66 -13.24
CA ARG A 115 -4.24 -15.88 -12.88
C ARG A 115 -4.64 -16.39 -11.49
N TRP A 116 -4.82 -15.49 -10.53
CA TRP A 116 -5.23 -15.82 -9.17
C TRP A 116 -6.61 -16.46 -9.14
N MET A 117 -7.63 -15.80 -9.71
CA MET A 117 -9.00 -16.31 -9.73
C MET A 117 -9.15 -17.58 -10.57
N LYS A 118 -8.29 -17.79 -11.59
CA LYS A 118 -8.22 -19.06 -12.32
C LYS A 118 -7.70 -20.21 -11.44
N ARG A 119 -6.68 -19.95 -10.61
CA ARG A 119 -6.06 -20.97 -9.74
C ARG A 119 -6.91 -21.25 -8.50
N TRP A 120 -7.43 -20.20 -7.88
CA TRP A 120 -8.25 -20.23 -6.68
C TRP A 120 -9.54 -19.45 -6.91
N PRO A 121 -10.56 -20.07 -7.53
CA PRO A 121 -11.83 -19.38 -7.82
C PRO A 121 -12.68 -19.14 -6.57
N THR A 122 -12.46 -19.89 -5.48
CA THR A 122 -13.23 -19.78 -4.23
C THR A 122 -12.31 -19.60 -3.03
N VAL A 123 -12.89 -19.14 -1.91
CA VAL A 123 -12.16 -18.94 -0.65
C VAL A 123 -11.59 -20.25 -0.10
N GLU A 124 -12.28 -21.38 -0.27
CA GLU A 124 -11.84 -22.71 0.14
C GLU A 124 -10.62 -23.17 -0.65
N LYS A 125 -10.61 -22.91 -1.96
CA LYS A 125 -9.46 -23.24 -2.81
C LYS A 125 -8.22 -22.45 -2.41
N LEU A 126 -8.37 -21.18 -2.05
CA LEU A 126 -7.26 -20.39 -1.51
C LEU A 126 -6.83 -20.87 -0.13
N ALA A 127 -7.77 -21.20 0.76
CA ALA A 127 -7.48 -21.65 2.12
C ALA A 127 -6.67 -22.96 2.16
N ALA A 128 -6.88 -23.84 1.16
CA ALA A 128 -6.15 -25.10 1.02
C ALA A 128 -4.75 -24.94 0.39
N ALA A 129 -4.40 -23.75 -0.11
CA ALA A 129 -3.10 -23.51 -0.71
C ALA A 129 -1.97 -23.47 0.33
N THR A 130 -0.76 -23.76 -0.11
CA THR A 130 0.43 -23.50 0.71
C THR A 130 0.82 -22.02 0.66
N LEU A 131 1.46 -21.51 1.73
CA LEU A 131 1.99 -20.15 1.72
C LEU A 131 3.01 -19.93 0.60
N GLU A 132 3.74 -20.98 0.22
CA GLU A 132 4.70 -20.94 -0.89
C GLU A 132 4.01 -20.72 -2.23
N GLU A 133 2.95 -21.46 -2.56
CA GLU A 133 2.15 -21.22 -3.76
C GLU A 133 1.55 -19.81 -3.79
N VAL A 134 1.05 -19.32 -2.64
CA VAL A 134 0.54 -17.94 -2.51
C VAL A 134 1.63 -16.92 -2.80
N ASN A 135 2.83 -17.10 -2.23
CA ASN A 135 3.96 -16.21 -2.45
C ASN A 135 4.44 -16.24 -3.92
N GLN A 136 4.41 -17.40 -4.58
CA GLN A 136 4.72 -17.54 -6.01
C GLN A 136 3.71 -16.80 -6.87
N MET A 137 2.40 -16.95 -6.60
CA MET A 137 1.35 -16.24 -7.34
C MET A 137 1.34 -14.73 -7.09
N TRP A 138 1.81 -14.28 -5.92
CA TRP A 138 1.95 -12.86 -5.58
C TRP A 138 3.29 -12.25 -6.04
N ALA A 139 4.23 -13.06 -6.51
CA ALA A 139 5.58 -12.64 -6.85
C ALA A 139 5.58 -11.52 -7.90
N GLY A 140 6.07 -10.34 -7.51
CA GLY A 140 6.12 -9.15 -8.36
C GLY A 140 5.09 -8.05 -8.05
N LEU A 141 4.00 -8.35 -7.31
CA LEU A 141 3.03 -7.33 -6.87
C LEU A 141 3.55 -6.42 -5.74
N GLY A 142 4.57 -6.86 -5.01
CA GLY A 142 5.09 -6.16 -3.83
C GLY A 142 4.13 -6.22 -2.63
N TYR A 143 4.60 -5.75 -1.47
CA TYR A 143 3.88 -5.80 -0.19
C TYR A 143 3.28 -7.19 0.10
N TYR A 144 4.13 -8.23 0.09
CA TYR A 144 3.75 -9.66 0.23
C TYR A 144 2.94 -9.97 1.49
N SER A 145 3.04 -9.14 2.53
CA SER A 145 2.19 -9.26 3.72
C SER A 145 0.69 -9.20 3.40
N ARG A 146 0.31 -8.54 2.30
CA ARG A 146 -1.08 -8.51 1.79
C ARG A 146 -1.56 -9.89 1.34
N GLY A 147 -0.81 -10.55 0.46
CA GLY A 147 -1.14 -11.91 -0.01
C GLY A 147 -1.19 -12.91 1.15
N ARG A 148 -0.23 -12.82 2.08
CA ARG A 148 -0.21 -13.65 3.29
C ARG A 148 -1.45 -13.42 4.18
N ARG A 149 -1.82 -12.16 4.45
CA ARG A 149 -3.02 -11.84 5.26
C ARG A 149 -4.32 -12.27 4.57
N LEU A 150 -4.40 -12.14 3.25
CA LEU A 150 -5.50 -12.65 2.44
C LEU A 150 -5.64 -14.17 2.59
N HIS A 151 -4.52 -14.90 2.53
CA HIS A 151 -4.48 -16.34 2.75
C HIS A 151 -4.88 -16.74 4.19
N GLU A 152 -4.29 -16.09 5.21
CA GLU A 152 -4.67 -16.28 6.63
C GLU A 152 -6.18 -16.02 6.83
N GLY A 153 -6.72 -15.01 6.17
CA GLY A 153 -8.15 -14.71 6.23
C GLY A 153 -9.02 -15.76 5.54
N ALA A 154 -8.59 -16.29 4.39
CA ALA A 154 -9.29 -17.36 3.71
C ALA A 154 -9.34 -18.64 4.57
N GLN A 155 -8.21 -19.00 5.19
CA GLN A 155 -8.14 -20.10 6.15
C GLN A 155 -9.12 -19.92 7.29
N LYS A 156 -9.16 -18.71 7.86
CA LYS A 156 -10.11 -18.36 8.92
C LYS A 156 -11.58 -18.48 8.48
N VAL A 157 -11.92 -18.04 7.27
CA VAL A 157 -13.28 -18.19 6.74
C VAL A 157 -13.70 -19.66 6.70
N VAL A 158 -12.80 -20.54 6.26
CA VAL A 158 -13.09 -21.98 6.21
C VAL A 158 -13.17 -22.60 7.61
N SER A 159 -12.22 -22.29 8.49
CA SER A 159 -12.11 -22.96 9.79
C SER A 159 -13.04 -22.43 10.87
N GLU A 160 -13.41 -21.15 10.82
CA GLU A 160 -14.20 -20.49 11.88
C GLU A 160 -15.57 -19.99 11.39
N LEU A 161 -15.78 -19.86 10.08
CA LEU A 161 -17.02 -19.31 9.50
C LEU A 161 -17.70 -20.31 8.53
N ASP A 162 -17.35 -21.59 8.58
CA ASP A 162 -17.93 -22.66 7.77
C ASP A 162 -17.91 -22.37 6.25
N GLY A 163 -16.85 -21.70 5.78
CA GLY A 163 -16.71 -21.28 4.37
C GLY A 163 -17.59 -20.09 3.97
N GLN A 164 -18.38 -19.53 4.90
CA GLN A 164 -19.28 -18.42 4.63
C GLN A 164 -18.56 -17.07 4.78
N MET A 165 -18.53 -16.30 3.69
CA MET A 165 -18.00 -14.94 3.71
C MET A 165 -18.87 -14.03 4.61
N PRO A 166 -18.26 -13.15 5.43
CA PRO A 166 -19.02 -12.22 6.27
C PRO A 166 -19.93 -11.31 5.45
N LYS A 167 -21.21 -11.22 5.85
CA LYS A 167 -22.27 -10.55 5.10
C LYS A 167 -22.53 -9.09 5.53
N THR A 168 -21.70 -8.52 6.39
CA THR A 168 -21.84 -7.12 6.83
C THR A 168 -20.49 -6.42 6.91
N THR A 169 -20.49 -5.09 6.71
CA THR A 169 -19.29 -4.25 6.87
C THR A 169 -18.62 -4.47 8.24
N ALA A 170 -19.43 -4.51 9.31
CA ALA A 170 -18.93 -4.72 10.67
C ALA A 170 -18.31 -6.11 10.85
N ALA A 171 -18.91 -7.16 10.27
CA ALA A 171 -18.38 -8.51 10.34
C ALA A 171 -17.08 -8.66 9.53
N LEU A 172 -17.03 -8.09 8.32
CA LEU A 172 -15.82 -8.05 7.50
C LEU A 172 -14.65 -7.38 8.25
N LEU A 173 -14.91 -6.21 8.85
CA LEU A 173 -13.92 -5.45 9.63
C LEU A 173 -13.44 -6.20 10.89
N LYS A 174 -14.34 -6.89 11.58
CA LYS A 174 -14.04 -7.59 12.85
C LYS A 174 -13.36 -8.94 12.62
N GLN A 175 -13.75 -9.66 11.57
CA GLN A 175 -13.42 -11.07 11.43
C GLN A 175 -12.24 -11.32 10.47
N LEU A 176 -12.06 -10.52 9.42
CA LEU A 176 -11.03 -10.81 8.40
C LEU A 176 -9.70 -10.07 8.68
N PRO A 177 -8.58 -10.79 8.78
CA PRO A 177 -7.27 -10.16 8.99
C PRO A 177 -6.86 -9.33 7.77
N GLY A 178 -6.32 -8.14 8.02
CA GLY A 178 -5.89 -7.23 6.95
C GLY A 178 -7.01 -6.47 6.24
N VAL A 179 -8.28 -6.67 6.64
CA VAL A 179 -9.41 -5.88 6.17
C VAL A 179 -9.61 -4.67 7.09
N GLY A 180 -9.28 -3.48 6.59
CA GLY A 180 -9.55 -2.21 7.26
C GLY A 180 -10.89 -1.60 6.84
N ARG A 181 -11.22 -0.43 7.40
CA ARG A 181 -12.49 0.29 7.13
C ARG A 181 -12.77 0.49 5.64
N TYR A 182 -11.76 0.90 4.87
CA TYR A 182 -11.83 1.02 3.41
C TYR A 182 -12.25 -0.30 2.74
N THR A 183 -11.48 -1.36 2.95
CA THR A 183 -11.70 -2.65 2.29
C THR A 183 -13.03 -3.27 2.71
N ALA A 184 -13.43 -3.12 3.97
CA ALA A 184 -14.74 -3.57 4.45
C ALA A 184 -15.88 -2.84 3.72
N GLY A 185 -15.82 -1.51 3.62
CA GLY A 185 -16.83 -0.70 2.92
C GLY A 185 -16.87 -0.95 1.42
N ALA A 186 -15.70 -1.14 0.78
CA ALA A 186 -15.61 -1.47 -0.63
C ALA A 186 -16.26 -2.84 -0.92
N ILE A 187 -15.89 -3.88 -0.16
CA ILE A 187 -16.47 -5.22 -0.32
C ILE A 187 -17.97 -5.22 -0.08
N SER A 188 -18.43 -4.61 1.03
CA SER A 188 -19.85 -4.67 1.39
C SER A 188 -20.74 -3.85 0.46
N SER A 189 -20.28 -2.69 -0.01
CA SER A 189 -21.05 -1.91 -0.99
C SER A 189 -21.09 -2.58 -2.37
N ILE A 190 -19.96 -3.10 -2.85
CA ILE A 190 -19.84 -3.69 -4.19
C ILE A 190 -20.48 -5.08 -4.27
N ALA A 191 -20.18 -5.97 -3.32
CA ALA A 191 -20.61 -7.37 -3.39
C ALA A 191 -21.93 -7.65 -2.67
N LEU A 192 -22.28 -6.84 -1.67
CA LEU A 192 -23.43 -7.08 -0.77
C LEU A 192 -24.49 -5.98 -0.83
N GLY A 193 -24.28 -4.91 -1.61
CA GLY A 193 -25.23 -3.80 -1.73
C GLY A 193 -25.45 -3.00 -0.45
N GLN A 194 -24.50 -3.04 0.51
CA GLN A 194 -24.64 -2.28 1.75
C GLN A 194 -24.37 -0.80 1.52
N VAL A 195 -25.26 0.06 2.05
CA VAL A 195 -25.15 1.52 1.96
C VAL A 195 -24.11 2.00 2.96
N THR A 196 -22.85 1.99 2.54
CA THR A 196 -21.69 2.47 3.31
C THR A 196 -20.67 3.09 2.37
N GLY A 197 -20.04 4.18 2.79
CA GLY A 197 -18.96 4.80 2.01
C GLY A 197 -17.70 3.93 1.96
N ALA A 198 -16.87 4.16 0.95
CA ALA A 198 -15.52 3.58 0.87
C ALA A 198 -14.51 4.68 0.51
N VAL A 199 -13.58 4.96 1.44
CA VAL A 199 -12.64 6.08 1.31
C VAL A 199 -11.20 5.58 1.12
N ASP A 200 -10.69 5.67 -0.11
CA ASP A 200 -9.27 5.44 -0.45
C ASP A 200 -8.54 6.78 -0.72
N GLY A 201 -7.27 6.70 -1.12
CA GLY A 201 -6.50 7.90 -1.49
C GLY A 201 -7.07 8.68 -2.68
N ASN A 202 -7.88 8.06 -3.56
CA ASN A 202 -8.58 8.74 -4.63
C ASN A 202 -9.77 9.53 -4.09
N VAL A 203 -10.61 8.88 -3.28
CA VAL A 203 -11.79 9.49 -2.65
C VAL A 203 -11.38 10.61 -1.67
N ILE A 204 -10.34 10.42 -0.85
CA ILE A 204 -9.78 11.48 0.01
C ILE A 204 -9.49 12.73 -0.83
N ARG A 205 -8.80 12.57 -1.96
CA ARG A 205 -8.43 13.69 -2.83
C ARG A 205 -9.65 14.36 -3.46
N VAL A 206 -10.61 13.57 -3.95
CA VAL A 206 -11.86 14.09 -4.52
C VAL A 206 -12.61 14.90 -3.47
N LEU A 207 -12.87 14.33 -2.30
CA LEU A 207 -13.64 14.96 -1.23
C LEU A 207 -12.94 16.20 -0.67
N CYS A 208 -11.62 16.15 -0.46
CA CYS A 208 -10.86 17.33 -0.04
C CYS A 208 -10.95 18.48 -1.03
N ARG A 209 -11.01 18.21 -2.34
CA ARG A 209 -11.21 19.25 -3.36
C ARG A 209 -12.65 19.72 -3.43
N VAL A 210 -13.61 18.78 -3.44
CA VAL A 210 -15.05 19.10 -3.52
C VAL A 210 -15.48 19.97 -2.35
N ARG A 211 -14.94 19.72 -1.15
CA ARG A 211 -15.26 20.46 0.07
C ARG A 211 -14.16 21.36 0.60
N ALA A 212 -13.12 21.61 -0.21
CA ALA A 212 -12.01 22.50 0.12
C ALA A 212 -11.40 22.24 1.53
N ILE A 213 -11.29 20.96 1.90
CA ILE A 213 -10.67 20.50 3.17
C ILE A 213 -9.16 20.52 2.99
N GLY A 214 -8.51 21.50 3.63
CA GLY A 214 -7.11 21.85 3.46
C GLY A 214 -6.16 21.35 4.54
N ALA A 215 -6.69 20.93 5.69
CA ALA A 215 -5.92 20.35 6.78
C ALA A 215 -5.27 19.01 6.38
N ASP A 216 -4.37 18.52 7.24
CA ASP A 216 -3.67 17.25 7.01
C ASP A 216 -4.68 16.10 6.86
N SER A 217 -4.71 15.51 5.67
CA SER A 217 -5.58 14.37 5.32
C SER A 217 -5.38 13.11 6.17
N THR A 218 -4.29 13.06 6.96
CA THR A 218 -4.00 11.96 7.88
C THR A 218 -4.40 12.25 9.33
N SER A 219 -4.86 13.46 9.63
CA SER A 219 -5.37 13.80 10.96
C SER A 219 -6.68 13.05 11.27
N PRO A 220 -6.95 12.71 12.54
CA PRO A 220 -8.22 12.07 12.94
C PRO A 220 -9.44 12.89 12.54
N ALA A 221 -9.43 14.20 12.80
CA ALA A 221 -10.54 15.10 12.49
C ALA A 221 -10.90 15.11 10.99
N VAL A 222 -9.88 15.22 10.11
CA VAL A 222 -10.11 15.17 8.65
C VAL A 222 -10.55 13.78 8.21
N THR A 223 -9.94 12.73 8.76
CA THR A 223 -10.33 11.35 8.44
C THR A 223 -11.81 11.11 8.77
N ASP A 224 -12.26 11.49 9.95
CA ASP A 224 -13.65 11.33 10.38
C ASP A 224 -14.62 12.17 9.54
N ALA A 225 -14.24 13.42 9.22
CA ALA A 225 -15.03 14.26 8.34
C ALA A 225 -15.20 13.65 6.93
N LEU A 226 -14.12 13.15 6.34
CA LEU A 226 -14.14 12.52 5.00
C LEU A 226 -15.02 11.27 4.98
N TRP A 227 -14.95 10.45 6.03
CA TRP A 227 -15.81 9.29 6.17
C TRP A 227 -17.29 9.69 6.36
N LYS A 228 -17.59 10.69 7.20
CA LYS A 228 -18.95 11.22 7.38
C LYS A 228 -19.53 11.74 6.05
N ILE A 229 -18.72 12.45 5.27
CA ILE A 229 -19.12 12.94 3.94
C ILE A 229 -19.38 11.75 2.99
N ALA A 230 -18.50 10.75 2.96
CA ALA A 230 -18.68 9.57 2.11
C ALA A 230 -19.96 8.79 2.48
N ASP A 231 -20.21 8.57 3.77
CA ASP A 231 -21.43 7.91 4.27
C ASP A 231 -22.69 8.75 4.01
N THR A 232 -22.59 10.07 3.96
CA THR A 232 -23.71 10.97 3.57
C THR A 232 -24.00 10.88 2.07
N LEU A 233 -22.95 10.81 1.25
CA LEU A 233 -23.05 10.86 -0.20
C LEU A 233 -23.39 9.53 -0.86
N VAL A 234 -23.03 8.39 -0.25
CA VAL A 234 -23.24 7.07 -0.87
C VAL A 234 -24.68 6.91 -1.32
N ASP A 235 -24.85 6.47 -2.56
CA ASP A 235 -26.18 6.29 -3.14
C ASP A 235 -26.90 5.10 -2.47
N PRO A 236 -28.16 5.27 -2.01
CA PRO A 236 -28.88 4.21 -1.31
C PRO A 236 -29.32 3.07 -2.23
N GLU A 237 -29.46 3.31 -3.53
CA GLU A 237 -29.90 2.30 -4.51
C GLU A 237 -28.71 1.59 -5.17
N LYS A 238 -27.62 2.31 -5.42
CA LYS A 238 -26.41 1.83 -6.09
C LYS A 238 -25.13 2.13 -5.28
N PRO A 239 -25.01 1.66 -4.03
CA PRO A 239 -23.87 2.03 -3.18
C PRO A 239 -22.52 1.55 -3.74
N GLY A 240 -22.49 0.34 -4.31
CA GLY A 240 -21.29 -0.22 -4.95
C GLY A 240 -20.82 0.58 -6.16
N ASP A 241 -21.73 0.94 -7.07
CA ASP A 241 -21.40 1.76 -8.24
C ASP A 241 -20.99 3.18 -7.82
N PHE A 242 -21.66 3.77 -6.83
CA PHE A 242 -21.30 5.10 -6.33
C PHE A 242 -19.87 5.13 -5.77
N ASN A 243 -19.52 4.17 -4.91
CA ASN A 243 -18.16 4.08 -4.35
C ASN A 243 -17.12 3.88 -5.45
N GLN A 244 -17.39 2.99 -6.40
CA GLN A 244 -16.49 2.79 -7.54
C GLN A 244 -16.39 4.03 -8.44
N ALA A 245 -17.47 4.78 -8.62
CA ALA A 245 -17.49 6.02 -9.38
C ALA A 245 -16.64 7.11 -8.72
N MET A 246 -16.70 7.25 -7.39
CA MET A 246 -15.83 8.16 -6.64
C MET A 246 -14.34 7.80 -6.81
N MET A 247 -14.01 6.51 -6.73
CA MET A 247 -12.64 6.02 -6.96
C MET A 247 -12.19 6.27 -8.41
N GLU A 248 -13.05 5.96 -9.39
CA GLU A 248 -12.79 6.14 -10.82
C GLU A 248 -12.59 7.62 -11.18
N LEU A 249 -13.42 8.51 -10.61
CA LEU A 249 -13.30 9.96 -10.77
C LEU A 249 -11.94 10.44 -10.29
N GLY A 250 -11.51 10.01 -9.10
CA GLY A 250 -10.18 10.32 -8.58
C GLY A 250 -9.07 9.77 -9.47
N ALA A 251 -9.22 8.53 -9.95
CA ALA A 251 -8.20 7.88 -10.77
C ALA A 251 -8.02 8.51 -12.16
N ARG A 252 -9.10 8.99 -12.80
CA ARG A 252 -9.09 9.41 -14.22
C ARG A 252 -9.24 10.90 -14.47
N VAL A 253 -9.93 11.62 -13.60
CA VAL A 253 -10.29 13.04 -13.83
C VAL A 253 -9.68 13.92 -12.76
N CYS A 254 -10.00 13.66 -11.50
CA CYS A 254 -9.51 14.41 -10.36
C CYS A 254 -8.15 13.84 -9.91
N THR A 255 -7.17 13.84 -10.81
CA THR A 255 -5.84 13.24 -10.63
C THR A 255 -4.95 14.05 -9.67
N PRO A 256 -3.86 13.47 -9.11
CA PRO A 256 -2.96 14.18 -8.21
C PRO A 256 -2.30 15.41 -8.85
N LYS A 257 -1.92 15.31 -10.13
CA LYS A 257 -1.32 16.38 -10.92
C LYS A 257 -2.17 16.65 -12.15
N SER A 258 -2.36 17.93 -12.49
CA SER A 258 -3.11 18.37 -13.67
C SER A 258 -4.52 17.74 -13.79
N PRO A 259 -5.41 17.94 -12.79
CA PRO A 259 -6.76 17.39 -12.85
C PRO A 259 -7.56 18.01 -14.00
N LEU A 260 -8.39 17.19 -14.64
CA LEU A 260 -9.22 17.55 -15.79
C LEU A 260 -10.53 18.23 -15.35
N CYS A 261 -10.43 19.34 -14.63
CA CYS A 261 -11.60 20.01 -14.03
C CYS A 261 -12.68 20.35 -15.08
N GLY A 262 -12.30 20.74 -16.30
CA GLY A 262 -13.24 21.04 -17.39
C GLY A 262 -14.07 19.85 -17.89
N GLN A 263 -13.66 18.62 -17.58
CA GLN A 263 -14.39 17.38 -17.91
C GLN A 263 -14.99 16.71 -16.66
N CYS A 264 -14.92 17.37 -15.51
CA CYS A 264 -15.36 16.77 -14.25
C CYS A 264 -16.89 16.81 -14.13
N PRO A 265 -17.57 15.66 -13.94
CA PRO A 265 -19.03 15.61 -13.87
C PRO A 265 -19.59 16.32 -12.64
N VAL A 266 -18.79 16.45 -11.59
CA VAL A 266 -19.18 17.10 -10.33
C VAL A 266 -18.50 18.47 -10.13
N GLN A 267 -18.05 19.10 -11.22
CA GLN A 267 -17.35 20.39 -11.18
C GLN A 267 -18.16 21.48 -10.46
N THR A 268 -19.46 21.55 -10.70
CA THR A 268 -20.39 22.54 -10.12
C THR A 268 -20.49 22.45 -8.60
N HIS A 269 -20.23 21.26 -8.03
CA HIS A 269 -20.22 21.02 -6.59
C HIS A 269 -18.84 21.29 -5.95
N CYS A 270 -17.80 21.58 -6.75
CA CYS A 270 -16.42 21.60 -6.28
C CYS A 270 -15.98 22.95 -5.73
N HIS A 271 -15.91 23.06 -4.40
CA HIS A 271 -15.51 24.28 -3.70
C HIS A 271 -14.09 24.73 -4.06
N ALA A 272 -13.13 23.81 -4.20
CA ALA A 272 -11.78 24.15 -4.62
C ALA A 272 -11.77 24.75 -6.03
N PHE A 273 -12.56 24.21 -6.96
CA PHE A 273 -12.65 24.74 -8.33
C PHE A 273 -13.30 26.13 -8.33
N ARG A 274 -14.42 26.30 -7.63
CA ARG A 274 -15.09 27.60 -7.47
C ARG A 274 -14.14 28.67 -6.92
N LYS A 275 -13.32 28.34 -5.92
CA LYS A 275 -12.29 29.24 -5.36
C LYS A 275 -11.27 29.66 -6.42
N VAL A 276 -10.80 28.73 -7.26
CA VAL A 276 -9.88 29.04 -8.37
C VAL A 276 -10.55 29.92 -9.42
N SER A 277 -11.77 29.62 -9.83
CA SER A 277 -12.52 30.39 -10.83
C SER A 277 -12.76 31.83 -10.38
N ILE A 278 -13.20 32.03 -9.14
CA ILE A 278 -13.39 33.38 -8.57
C ILE A 278 -12.07 34.15 -8.55
N LYS A 279 -10.96 33.49 -8.17
CA LYS A 279 -9.65 34.13 -8.13
C LYS A 279 -9.18 34.54 -9.53
N GLN A 280 -9.37 33.68 -10.53
CA GLN A 280 -9.08 33.98 -11.94
C GLN A 280 -9.93 35.15 -12.43
N GLU A 281 -11.23 35.18 -12.13
CA GLU A 281 -12.11 36.31 -12.48
C GLU A 281 -11.65 37.62 -11.84
N ILE A 282 -11.25 37.60 -10.57
CA ILE A 282 -10.72 38.78 -9.87
C ILE A 282 -9.41 39.24 -10.53
N ASP A 283 -8.50 38.33 -10.85
CA ASP A 283 -7.22 38.68 -11.45
C ASP A 283 -7.40 39.19 -12.89
N SER A 284 -8.31 38.61 -13.67
CA SER A 284 -8.73 39.13 -14.99
C SER A 284 -9.40 40.49 -14.88
N LYS A 285 -10.30 40.68 -13.90
CA LYS A 285 -10.92 41.98 -13.62
C LYS A 285 -9.90 43.00 -13.15
N ARG A 286 -8.85 42.64 -12.41
CA ARG A 286 -7.75 43.55 -12.02
C ARG A 286 -6.90 43.98 -13.21
N LEU A 287 -6.65 43.06 -14.16
CA LEU A 287 -5.99 43.39 -15.42
C LEU A 287 -6.85 44.33 -16.27
N LEU A 288 -8.16 44.12 -16.30
CA LEU A 288 -9.13 44.96 -17.02
C LEU A 288 -9.50 46.24 -16.26
N SER A 289 -9.41 46.29 -14.93
CA SER A 289 -9.76 47.45 -14.09
C SER A 289 -8.64 48.48 -14.01
N LYS A 290 -7.46 48.19 -14.59
CA LYS A 290 -6.56 49.27 -15.06
C LYS A 290 -7.21 50.13 -16.16
N LEU A 291 -8.32 49.68 -16.77
CA LEU A 291 -9.13 50.44 -17.73
C LEU A 291 -10.52 50.84 -17.21
N VAL A 292 -11.05 50.23 -16.15
CA VAL A 292 -12.36 50.60 -15.58
C VAL A 292 -12.33 50.56 -14.06
N SER A 293 -12.28 51.74 -13.44
CA SER A 293 -12.46 51.92 -12.00
C SER A 293 -13.96 51.97 -11.65
N LYS A 294 -14.31 51.34 -10.54
CA LYS A 294 -15.66 51.19 -9.92
C LYS A 294 -16.49 50.03 -10.43
N LEU A 295 -16.42 48.91 -9.70
CA LEU A 295 -17.58 48.06 -9.39
C LEU A 295 -17.27 47.30 -8.09
N ASN A 296 -18.11 47.53 -7.07
CA ASN A 296 -18.09 46.78 -5.81
C ASN A 296 -18.55 45.34 -6.08
N THR A 297 -17.65 44.37 -6.02
CA THR A 297 -18.02 42.95 -5.93
C THR A 297 -17.92 42.50 -4.48
N SER A 298 -19.02 42.67 -3.72
CA SER A 298 -19.22 41.94 -2.48
C SER A 298 -19.45 40.46 -2.83
N VAL A 299 -18.43 39.62 -2.58
CA VAL A 299 -18.51 38.17 -2.79
C VAL A 299 -19.16 37.57 -1.55
N PRO A 300 -20.28 36.83 -1.66
CA PRO A 300 -20.79 36.06 -0.54
C PRO A 300 -19.88 34.85 -0.28
N ASP A 301 -19.32 34.86 0.93
CA ASP A 301 -19.02 33.70 1.77
C ASP A 301 -17.85 32.76 1.42
N ILE A 302 -16.63 33.31 1.42
CA ILE A 302 -15.40 32.56 1.77
C ILE A 302 -15.04 32.80 3.26
N GLU A 303 -15.66 33.80 3.91
CA GLU A 303 -15.22 34.32 5.20
C GLU A 303 -15.85 33.68 6.44
N ASN A 304 -16.96 32.92 6.33
CA ASN A 304 -17.60 32.36 7.53
C ASN A 304 -16.77 31.30 8.27
N CYS A 305 -15.74 30.73 7.64
CA CYS A 305 -14.87 29.76 8.29
C CYS A 305 -13.61 30.37 8.91
N LEU A 306 -13.07 31.41 8.27
CA LEU A 306 -11.88 32.14 8.74
C LEU A 306 -12.21 33.07 9.92
N ALA A 307 -13.45 33.58 10.00
CA ALA A 307 -13.91 34.39 11.12
C ALA A 307 -13.92 33.63 12.47
N ALA A 308 -13.97 32.29 12.44
CA ALA A 308 -13.98 31.45 13.64
C ALA A 308 -12.57 31.03 14.12
N GLY A 309 -11.51 31.25 13.34
CA GLY A 309 -10.11 31.01 13.72
C GLY A 309 -9.72 29.59 14.19
N SER A 310 -10.66 28.62 14.16
CA SER A 310 -10.56 27.34 14.89
C SER A 310 -11.05 26.13 14.10
N CYS A 311 -11.21 26.25 12.78
CA CYS A 311 -11.69 25.12 11.98
C CYS A 311 -10.56 24.12 11.68
N ASP A 312 -10.66 22.93 12.26
CA ASP A 312 -9.72 21.81 12.08
C ASP A 312 -9.66 21.23 10.65
N LEU A 313 -10.56 21.66 9.76
CA LEU A 313 -10.63 21.20 8.36
C LEU A 313 -10.08 22.23 7.38
N CYS A 314 -9.96 23.49 7.81
CA CYS A 314 -9.52 24.58 6.97
C CYS A 314 -8.03 24.50 6.63
N LEU A 315 -7.67 25.20 5.56
CA LEU A 315 -6.28 25.44 5.23
C LEU A 315 -5.76 26.58 6.13
N LEU A 316 -4.85 26.26 7.07
CA LEU A 316 -4.27 27.23 8.02
C LEU A 316 -3.17 28.13 7.43
N GLU A 317 -2.66 27.81 6.24
CA GLU A 317 -1.50 28.46 5.60
C GLU A 317 -1.83 29.00 4.20
N ASP A 318 -0.95 29.88 3.66
CA ASP A 318 -1.15 30.62 2.41
C ASP A 318 -1.46 29.70 1.21
N TRP A 319 -2.60 29.98 0.58
CA TRP A 319 -3.04 29.40 -0.68
C TRP A 319 -2.07 29.76 -1.81
N ASP A 320 -1.48 28.77 -2.49
CA ASP A 320 -0.63 29.03 -3.67
C ASP A 320 -1.51 29.13 -4.94
N PRO A 321 -1.61 30.32 -5.59
CA PRO A 321 -2.39 30.47 -6.81
C PRO A 321 -1.91 29.59 -7.97
N GLN A 322 -0.63 29.21 -8.02
CA GLN A 322 -0.07 28.39 -9.10
C GLN A 322 -0.55 26.94 -9.05
N LEU A 323 -0.87 26.43 -7.86
CA LEU A 323 -1.34 25.06 -7.68
C LEU A 323 -2.84 24.91 -8.00
N GLY A 324 -3.62 25.99 -7.90
CA GLY A 324 -5.06 25.95 -8.10
C GLY A 324 -5.75 24.93 -7.18
N VAL A 325 -6.55 24.01 -7.74
CA VAL A 325 -7.21 22.96 -6.94
C VAL A 325 -6.24 21.96 -6.32
N GLN A 326 -4.97 21.95 -6.76
CA GLN A 326 -3.93 21.03 -6.24
C GLN A 326 -3.39 21.46 -4.88
N ASN A 327 -3.81 22.60 -4.35
CA ASN A 327 -3.65 22.94 -2.94
C ASN A 327 -4.35 21.92 -2.01
N TYR A 328 -5.29 21.11 -2.54
CA TYR A 328 -6.02 20.08 -1.80
C TYR A 328 -5.76 18.66 -2.36
N PRO A 329 -5.60 17.64 -1.49
CA PRO A 329 -5.32 17.73 -0.05
C PRO A 329 -3.85 18.11 0.21
N ARG A 330 -3.57 18.68 1.38
CA ARG A 330 -2.18 18.79 1.84
C ARG A 330 -1.63 17.41 2.15
N LYS A 331 -0.45 17.14 1.58
CA LYS A 331 0.28 15.90 1.86
C LYS A 331 1.12 16.09 3.10
N PRO A 332 1.09 15.15 4.06
CA PRO A 332 2.01 15.18 5.17
C PRO A 332 3.47 15.06 4.67
N VAL A 333 4.38 15.70 5.40
CA VAL A 333 5.83 15.54 5.16
C VAL A 333 6.22 14.11 5.49
N LYS A 334 6.80 13.40 4.51
CA LYS A 334 7.23 12.01 4.71
C LYS A 334 8.51 11.96 5.54
N LYS A 335 8.54 11.07 6.54
CA LYS A 335 9.78 10.74 7.27
C LYS A 335 10.80 10.10 6.33
N ALA A 336 12.09 10.37 6.58
CA ALA A 336 13.17 9.76 5.82
C ALA A 336 13.18 8.22 6.04
N PRO A 337 13.35 7.41 4.97
CA PRO A 337 13.54 5.96 5.10
C PRO A 337 14.80 5.62 5.89
N ARG A 338 14.78 4.47 6.58
CA ARG A 338 15.99 3.93 7.24
C ARG A 338 16.98 3.47 6.18
N VAL A 339 18.27 3.53 6.46
CA VAL A 339 19.32 3.01 5.59
C VAL A 339 19.91 1.75 6.24
N GLU A 340 19.93 0.64 5.52
CA GLU A 340 20.35 -0.67 6.03
C GLU A 340 21.35 -1.31 5.05
N GLN A 341 22.38 -1.98 5.58
CA GLN A 341 23.34 -2.77 4.78
C GLN A 341 23.21 -4.25 5.12
N THR A 342 23.31 -5.12 4.13
CA THR A 342 23.15 -6.57 4.31
C THR A 342 24.27 -7.28 3.57
N LEU A 343 25.02 -8.13 4.27
CA LEU A 343 25.95 -9.06 3.64
C LEU A 343 25.14 -10.21 3.05
N THR A 344 25.35 -10.51 1.77
CA THR A 344 24.66 -11.59 1.07
C THR A 344 25.67 -12.47 0.34
N CYS A 345 25.54 -13.78 0.48
CA CYS A 345 26.42 -14.75 -0.15
C CYS A 345 25.67 -15.59 -1.18
N ILE A 346 26.18 -15.65 -2.40
CA ILE A 346 25.78 -16.59 -3.44
C ILE A 346 26.60 -17.85 -3.24
N VAL A 347 25.95 -18.91 -2.77
CA VAL A 347 26.58 -20.22 -2.62
C VAL A 347 26.18 -21.06 -3.82
N GLU A 348 27.17 -21.46 -4.61
CA GLU A 348 26.95 -22.30 -5.79
C GLU A 348 27.59 -23.67 -5.64
N ARG A 349 26.91 -24.69 -6.17
CA ARG A 349 27.44 -26.04 -6.33
C ARG A 349 27.16 -26.55 -7.73
N GLN A 350 28.05 -27.38 -8.22
CA GLN A 350 27.86 -28.11 -9.46
C GLN A 350 28.14 -29.58 -9.20
N ARG A 351 27.12 -30.44 -9.39
CA ARG A 351 27.30 -31.89 -9.40
C ARG A 351 27.71 -32.34 -10.79
N ASP A 352 28.45 -33.44 -10.88
CA ASP A 352 28.96 -33.95 -12.14
C ASP A 352 27.83 -34.19 -13.15
N GLY A 353 27.87 -33.49 -14.29
CA GLY A 353 26.87 -33.57 -15.35
C GLY A 353 25.56 -32.82 -15.09
N GLU A 354 25.40 -32.16 -13.94
CA GLU A 354 24.20 -31.38 -13.61
C GLU A 354 24.41 -29.87 -13.82
N GLU A 355 23.29 -29.14 -13.89
CA GLU A 355 23.31 -27.67 -13.94
C GLU A 355 23.83 -27.07 -12.63
N MET A 356 24.33 -25.84 -12.71
CA MET A 356 24.71 -25.07 -11.52
C MET A 356 23.48 -24.81 -10.64
N GLU A 357 23.60 -25.12 -9.36
CA GLU A 357 22.57 -24.89 -8.35
C GLU A 357 23.02 -23.83 -7.35
N TYR A 358 22.04 -23.08 -6.84
CA TYR A 358 22.24 -22.04 -5.85
C TYR A 358 21.52 -22.40 -4.56
N LEU A 359 22.16 -22.17 -3.42
CA LEU A 359 21.54 -22.33 -2.11
C LEU A 359 20.62 -21.14 -1.80
N LEU A 360 19.41 -21.44 -1.34
CA LEU A 360 18.49 -20.46 -0.76
C LEU A 360 18.08 -20.88 0.64
N THR A 361 17.79 -19.88 1.47
CA THR A 361 17.18 -20.06 2.80
C THR A 361 15.79 -19.44 2.80
N GLN A 362 14.86 -20.05 3.53
CA GLN A 362 13.53 -19.48 3.70
C GLN A 362 13.56 -18.43 4.82
N ARG A 363 12.99 -17.26 4.53
CA ARG A 363 12.78 -16.20 5.54
C ARG A 363 11.76 -16.64 6.59
N PRO A 364 11.87 -16.17 7.84
CA PRO A 364 10.86 -16.43 8.87
C PRO A 364 9.43 -16.10 8.41
N SER A 365 8.43 -16.75 9.01
CA SER A 365 7.00 -16.55 8.68
C SER A 365 6.42 -15.18 9.07
N LYS A 366 7.24 -14.33 9.71
CA LYS A 366 6.91 -12.97 10.15
C LYS A 366 8.04 -12.01 9.77
N GLY A 367 7.71 -10.72 9.60
CA GLY A 367 8.66 -9.67 9.28
C GLY A 367 8.76 -9.33 7.79
N LEU A 368 9.82 -8.63 7.40
CA LEU A 368 10.07 -8.21 6.02
C LEU A 368 10.24 -9.43 5.11
N LEU A 369 9.47 -9.49 4.01
CA LEU A 369 9.51 -10.57 3.01
C LEU A 369 9.28 -11.97 3.62
N ALA A 370 8.37 -12.06 4.61
CA ALA A 370 8.09 -13.28 5.34
C ALA A 370 7.77 -14.50 4.44
N GLY A 371 8.42 -15.64 4.71
CA GLY A 371 8.22 -16.90 4.00
C GLY A 371 8.75 -16.95 2.56
N MET A 372 9.38 -15.87 2.07
CA MET A 372 10.04 -15.86 0.77
C MET A 372 11.40 -16.54 0.84
N TRP A 373 11.86 -17.05 -0.30
CA TRP A 373 13.22 -17.55 -0.45
C TRP A 373 14.20 -16.40 -0.64
N GLU A 374 15.37 -16.49 -0.01
CA GLU A 374 16.47 -15.54 -0.17
C GLU A 374 17.82 -16.24 -0.26
N LEU A 375 18.81 -15.53 -0.77
CA LEU A 375 20.20 -15.95 -0.67
C LEU A 375 20.65 -15.81 0.80
N PRO A 376 21.52 -16.70 1.30
CA PRO A 376 22.08 -16.58 2.65
C PRO A 376 22.57 -15.17 2.94
N SER A 377 21.95 -14.51 3.93
CA SER A 377 22.13 -13.09 4.19
C SER A 377 22.10 -12.75 5.67
N MET A 378 22.84 -11.72 6.07
CA MET A 378 22.83 -11.16 7.42
C MET A 378 22.84 -9.63 7.40
N LEU A 379 22.05 -9.01 8.28
CA LEU A 379 22.06 -7.57 8.48
C LEU A 379 23.41 -7.15 9.07
N LEU A 380 24.04 -6.12 8.50
CA LEU A 380 25.31 -5.59 8.98
C LEU A 380 25.06 -4.60 10.13
N GLU A 381 25.75 -4.80 11.24
CA GLU A 381 25.76 -3.83 12.34
C GLU A 381 26.51 -2.55 11.95
N ALA A 382 26.21 -1.44 12.63
CA ALA A 382 26.94 -0.19 12.42
C ALA A 382 28.44 -0.39 12.73
N ASP A 383 29.29 0.34 12.00
CA ASP A 383 30.74 0.45 12.25
C ASP A 383 31.60 -0.81 12.02
N VAL A 384 31.07 -1.80 11.28
CA VAL A 384 31.88 -2.95 10.85
C VAL A 384 32.77 -2.57 9.65
N SER A 385 34.08 -2.72 9.82
CA SER A 385 35.07 -2.49 8.76
C SER A 385 35.03 -3.56 7.66
N GLU A 386 35.23 -3.15 6.40
CA GLU A 386 35.13 -4.03 5.22
C GLU A 386 36.02 -5.28 5.27
N ASN A 387 37.19 -5.17 5.90
CA ASN A 387 38.10 -6.31 6.08
C ASN A 387 37.51 -7.45 6.93
N LYS A 388 36.45 -7.22 7.70
CA LYS A 388 35.76 -8.24 8.49
C LYS A 388 34.63 -8.96 7.74
N TYR A 389 34.21 -8.45 6.58
CA TYR A 389 33.03 -8.98 5.87
C TYR A 389 33.19 -10.45 5.48
N LYS A 390 34.36 -10.85 4.99
CA LYS A 390 34.63 -12.25 4.64
C LYS A 390 34.54 -13.18 5.85
N GLY A 391 35.07 -12.76 7.01
CA GLY A 391 34.99 -13.51 8.25
C GLY A 391 33.54 -13.71 8.69
N LEU A 392 32.74 -12.65 8.67
CA LEU A 392 31.30 -12.74 9.01
C LEU A 392 30.52 -13.68 8.07
N ILE A 393 30.88 -13.69 6.79
CA ILE A 393 30.27 -14.63 5.83
C ILE A 393 30.68 -16.06 6.14
N CYS A 394 31.96 -16.32 6.42
CA CYS A 394 32.41 -17.64 6.86
C CYS A 394 31.68 -18.10 8.13
N ASP A 395 31.50 -17.23 9.12
CA ASP A 395 30.78 -17.54 10.36
C ASP A 395 29.29 -17.84 10.09
N MET A 396 28.65 -17.05 9.24
CA MET A 396 27.26 -17.27 8.82
C MET A 396 27.11 -18.60 8.09
N MET A 397 28.03 -18.93 7.19
CA MET A 397 27.99 -20.18 6.43
C MET A 397 28.32 -21.38 7.30
N GLN A 398 29.24 -21.25 8.25
CA GLN A 398 29.53 -22.30 9.22
C GLN A 398 28.30 -22.63 10.07
N LYS A 399 27.50 -21.64 10.47
CA LYS A 399 26.24 -21.87 11.18
C LYS A 399 25.17 -22.51 10.30
N LEU A 400 25.04 -22.05 9.05
CA LEU A 400 23.99 -22.53 8.15
C LEU A 400 24.26 -23.95 7.66
N LEU A 401 25.54 -24.30 7.52
CA LEU A 401 25.94 -25.50 6.82
C LEU A 401 26.76 -26.49 7.67
N GLU A 402 27.18 -26.11 8.89
CA GLU A 402 27.96 -26.93 9.83
C GLU A 402 29.40 -27.28 9.38
N LYS A 403 29.95 -26.53 8.42
CA LYS A 403 31.34 -26.73 7.96
C LYS A 403 32.01 -25.38 7.71
N SER A 404 33.29 -25.31 8.04
CA SER A 404 34.09 -24.10 7.88
C SER A 404 34.41 -23.84 6.41
N LEU A 405 34.31 -22.58 5.99
CA LEU A 405 34.73 -22.10 4.67
C LEU A 405 36.06 -21.36 4.77
N ASP A 406 36.95 -21.59 3.82
CA ASP A 406 38.16 -20.78 3.66
C ASP A 406 37.76 -19.37 3.17
N ALA A 407 38.15 -18.34 3.92
CA ALA A 407 37.90 -16.94 3.55
C ALA A 407 38.50 -16.55 2.19
N ASN A 408 39.54 -17.25 1.71
CA ASN A 408 40.11 -17.02 0.38
C ASN A 408 39.18 -17.49 -0.76
N SER A 409 38.32 -18.47 -0.50
CA SER A 409 37.32 -18.96 -1.47
C SER A 409 36.14 -18.00 -1.64
N VAL A 410 35.96 -17.07 -0.70
CA VAL A 410 34.88 -16.06 -0.73
C VAL A 410 35.31 -14.88 -1.59
N GLN A 411 34.60 -14.66 -2.69
CA GLN A 411 34.87 -13.60 -3.67
C GLN A 411 33.85 -12.48 -3.57
N PHE A 412 34.31 -11.22 -3.56
CA PHE A 412 33.42 -10.07 -3.64
C PHE A 412 32.88 -9.92 -5.06
N VAL A 413 31.56 -9.76 -5.20
CA VAL A 413 30.88 -9.64 -6.48
C VAL A 413 30.51 -8.19 -6.77
N GLY A 414 30.02 -7.45 -5.77
CA GLY A 414 29.61 -6.06 -5.93
C GLY A 414 28.51 -5.64 -4.95
N GLU A 415 27.92 -4.46 -5.19
CA GLU A 415 26.83 -3.92 -4.37
C GLU A 415 25.54 -3.77 -5.17
N VAL A 416 24.40 -4.05 -4.52
CA VAL A 416 23.06 -3.87 -5.09
C VAL A 416 22.21 -3.02 -4.18
N VAL A 417 21.76 -1.87 -4.67
CA VAL A 417 20.80 -1.01 -3.97
C VAL A 417 19.36 -1.43 -4.30
N HIS A 418 18.58 -1.65 -3.25
CA HIS A 418 17.16 -1.98 -3.31
C HIS A 418 16.34 -1.10 -2.36
N ILE A 419 15.31 -0.44 -2.90
CA ILE A 419 14.53 0.56 -2.18
C ILE A 419 13.15 0.00 -1.86
N PHE A 420 12.85 -0.10 -0.57
CA PHE A 420 11.51 -0.24 -0.01
C PHE A 420 10.97 1.14 0.38
N SER A 421 9.66 1.26 0.61
CA SER A 421 9.06 2.55 1.00
C SER A 421 9.60 3.14 2.30
N HIS A 422 10.12 2.30 3.20
CA HIS A 422 10.58 2.68 4.54
C HIS A 422 12.02 2.25 4.83
N ILE A 423 12.68 1.55 3.90
CA ILE A 423 14.05 1.04 4.03
C ILE A 423 14.77 1.23 2.69
N HIS A 424 15.92 1.87 2.71
CA HIS A 424 16.89 1.87 1.63
C HIS A 424 17.96 0.82 1.97
N GLN A 425 17.90 -0.33 1.30
CA GLN A 425 18.76 -1.47 1.58
C GLN A 425 19.89 -1.57 0.54
N THR A 426 21.13 -1.73 1.01
CA THR A 426 22.28 -2.06 0.17
C THR A 426 22.74 -3.48 0.47
N TYR A 427 22.68 -4.35 -0.53
CA TYR A 427 23.23 -5.70 -0.46
C TYR A 427 24.70 -5.65 -0.89
N ILE A 428 25.59 -6.11 -0.02
CA ILE A 428 27.01 -6.30 -0.30
C ILE A 428 27.19 -7.78 -0.62
N VAL A 429 27.45 -8.07 -1.89
CA VAL A 429 27.31 -9.41 -2.47
C VAL A 429 28.67 -10.08 -2.57
N PHE A 430 28.73 -11.31 -2.06
CA PHE A 430 29.86 -12.21 -2.21
C PHE A 430 29.41 -13.52 -2.87
N SER A 431 30.35 -14.30 -3.37
CA SER A 431 30.10 -15.64 -3.89
C SER A 431 31.12 -16.64 -3.38
N VAL A 432 30.71 -17.90 -3.29
CA VAL A 432 31.57 -19.03 -2.93
C VAL A 432 31.07 -20.28 -3.65
N ARG A 433 32.02 -21.07 -4.16
CA ARG A 433 31.73 -22.38 -4.75
C ARG A 433 32.03 -23.48 -3.74
N VAL A 434 31.13 -24.43 -3.61
CA VAL A 434 31.29 -25.59 -2.72
C VAL A 434 31.25 -26.90 -3.50
N SER A 435 32.21 -27.80 -3.25
CA SER A 435 32.21 -29.17 -3.75
C SER A 435 31.59 -30.11 -2.71
N ASP A 436 30.67 -30.96 -3.15
CA ASP A 436 29.97 -32.01 -2.38
C ASP A 436 29.53 -31.61 -0.98
N TRP A 437 28.28 -31.13 -0.89
CA TRP A 437 27.63 -30.77 0.37
C TRP A 437 26.51 -31.74 0.74
N SER A 438 26.62 -32.38 1.90
CA SER A 438 25.55 -33.20 2.49
C SER A 438 24.51 -32.31 3.16
N GLU A 439 23.22 -32.58 2.91
CA GLU A 439 22.11 -31.93 3.60
C GLU A 439 22.17 -32.30 5.09
N GLY A 440 22.57 -31.36 5.95
CA GLY A 440 22.52 -31.54 7.40
C GLY A 440 21.11 -31.39 7.94
N GLU A 441 20.87 -31.81 9.19
CA GLU A 441 19.65 -31.49 9.93
C GLU A 441 19.63 -29.99 10.28
N GLN A 442 19.10 -29.18 9.37
CA GLN A 442 19.12 -27.73 9.51
C GLN A 442 17.91 -27.20 10.29
N GLU A 443 18.13 -26.30 11.26
CA GLU A 443 17.06 -25.54 11.92
C GLU A 443 16.29 -24.62 10.95
N GLN A 444 16.98 -24.12 9.92
CA GLN A 444 16.41 -23.20 8.93
C GLN A 444 16.16 -23.94 7.62
N LYS A 445 14.93 -23.83 7.08
CA LYS A 445 14.57 -24.47 5.80
C LYS A 445 15.45 -23.93 4.67
N THR A 446 16.21 -24.81 4.01
CA THR A 446 17.02 -24.48 2.84
C THR A 446 16.57 -25.25 1.61
N CYS A 447 16.96 -24.79 0.43
CA CYS A 447 16.82 -25.55 -0.81
C CYS A 447 17.92 -25.19 -1.80
N TRP A 448 18.19 -26.11 -2.72
CA TRP A 448 19.06 -25.88 -3.87
C TRP A 448 18.19 -25.73 -5.10
N LEU A 449 18.39 -24.64 -5.84
CA LEU A 449 17.62 -24.33 -7.04
C LEU A 449 18.55 -24.10 -8.22
N THR A 450 18.22 -24.71 -9.36
CA THR A 450 18.82 -24.34 -10.63
C THR A 450 18.49 -22.89 -10.99
N LYS A 451 19.22 -22.34 -11.94
CA LYS A 451 18.95 -20.99 -12.47
C LYS A 451 17.52 -20.83 -12.97
N SER A 452 16.96 -21.86 -13.62
CA SER A 452 15.59 -21.80 -14.12
C SER A 452 14.58 -21.78 -12.98
N ALA A 453 14.75 -22.68 -12.00
CA ALA A 453 13.87 -22.76 -10.84
C ALA A 453 13.91 -21.49 -9.97
N LEU A 454 15.08 -20.85 -9.81
CA LEU A 454 15.21 -19.59 -9.06
C LEU A 454 14.40 -18.45 -9.68
N LYS A 455 14.26 -18.40 -11.01
CA LYS A 455 13.47 -17.35 -11.68
C LYS A 455 11.97 -17.45 -11.36
N GLU A 456 11.49 -18.68 -11.17
CA GLU A 456 10.09 -19.00 -10.86
C GLU A 456 9.82 -19.00 -9.36
N ALA A 457 10.85 -19.19 -8.53
CA ALA A 457 10.74 -19.16 -7.09
C ALA A 457 10.23 -17.82 -6.54
N ALA A 458 9.58 -17.87 -5.38
CA ALA A 458 9.11 -16.71 -4.64
C ALA A 458 10.27 -15.94 -3.97
N VAL A 459 11.12 -15.32 -4.79
CA VAL A 459 12.26 -14.49 -4.37
C VAL A 459 11.96 -13.00 -4.59
N SER A 460 12.59 -12.14 -3.79
CA SER A 460 12.40 -10.69 -3.91
C SER A 460 13.00 -10.15 -5.21
N THR A 461 12.54 -8.97 -5.65
CA THR A 461 13.19 -8.26 -6.77
C THR A 461 14.62 -7.84 -6.43
N GLY A 462 14.97 -7.73 -5.13
CA GLY A 462 16.35 -7.58 -4.67
C GLY A 462 17.21 -8.80 -5.04
N VAL A 463 16.76 -10.01 -4.71
CA VAL A 463 17.46 -11.25 -5.09
C VAL A 463 17.61 -11.38 -6.61
N LYS A 464 16.56 -11.07 -7.37
CA LYS A 464 16.64 -11.07 -8.85
C LYS A 464 17.71 -10.10 -9.38
N LYS A 465 17.89 -8.93 -8.74
CA LYS A 465 18.98 -7.98 -9.09
C LYS A 465 20.35 -8.53 -8.73
N ILE A 466 20.49 -9.18 -7.57
CA ILE A 466 21.75 -9.81 -7.12
C ILE A 466 22.19 -10.89 -8.11
N MET A 467 21.29 -11.80 -8.50
CA MET A 467 21.61 -12.83 -9.50
C MET A 467 21.98 -12.23 -10.86
N LYS A 468 21.28 -11.17 -11.30
CA LYS A 468 21.63 -10.45 -12.53
C LYS A 468 23.03 -9.83 -12.48
N LEU A 469 23.42 -9.25 -11.34
CA LEU A 469 24.78 -8.73 -11.14
C LEU A 469 25.81 -9.85 -11.25
N TYR A 470 25.59 -10.97 -10.56
CA TYR A 470 26.50 -12.12 -10.57
C TYR A 470 26.68 -12.76 -11.96
N GLU A 471 25.60 -12.83 -12.73
CA GLU A 471 25.64 -13.30 -14.12
C GLU A 471 26.45 -12.37 -15.05
N SER A 472 26.51 -11.08 -14.71
CA SER A 472 27.29 -10.12 -15.49
C SER A 472 28.78 -10.17 -15.16
N SER A 473 29.15 -10.49 -13.90
CA SER A 473 30.55 -10.65 -13.49
C SER A 473 31.15 -11.96 -14.00
N SER A 474 30.42 -13.07 -13.90
CA SER A 474 30.88 -14.40 -14.36
C SER A 474 31.14 -14.49 -15.88
N LYS A 475 30.44 -13.68 -16.69
CA LYS A 475 30.71 -13.59 -18.14
C LYS A 475 32.02 -12.88 -18.48
N VAL A 476 32.50 -12.01 -17.60
CA VAL A 476 33.77 -11.29 -17.80
C VAL A 476 34.94 -12.24 -17.58
N ASP A 477 34.87 -13.10 -16.56
CA ASP A 477 35.91 -14.11 -16.27
C ASP A 477 36.05 -15.16 -17.40
N SER A 478 34.95 -15.59 -18.02
CA SER A 478 34.99 -16.54 -19.15
C SER A 478 35.64 -16.00 -20.44
N ASN A 479 35.85 -14.68 -20.54
CA ASN A 479 36.54 -14.05 -21.67
C ASN A 479 37.99 -13.65 -21.36
N GLU A 480 38.41 -13.61 -20.10
CA GLU A 480 39.79 -13.29 -19.71
C GLU A 480 40.75 -14.49 -19.79
N GLU A 481 40.26 -15.73 -19.82
CA GLU A 481 41.09 -16.93 -20.08
C GLU A 481 41.72 -16.98 -21.48
N LYS A 482 41.43 -16.02 -22.37
CA LYS A 482 42.07 -15.88 -23.69
C LYS A 482 43.01 -14.68 -23.86
N ARG A 483 43.41 -13.98 -22.79
CA ARG A 483 44.42 -12.91 -22.92
C ARG A 483 45.48 -12.98 -21.83
N LYS A 484 46.66 -13.51 -22.19
CA LYS A 484 47.90 -13.37 -21.41
C LYS A 484 48.26 -11.90 -21.22
N PRO A 485 48.84 -11.51 -20.07
CA PRO A 485 49.07 -10.11 -19.72
C PRO A 485 50.39 -9.57 -20.30
N SER A 486 50.40 -8.28 -20.65
CA SER A 486 51.62 -7.46 -20.76
C SER A 486 51.51 -6.28 -19.79
N PRO A 487 52.63 -5.85 -19.16
CA PRO A 487 52.56 -4.93 -18.03
C PRO A 487 52.71 -3.48 -18.49
N GLU A 488 51.67 -2.66 -18.36
CA GLU A 488 51.85 -1.22 -18.33
C GLU A 488 51.08 -0.54 -17.21
N LYS A 489 51.86 0.20 -16.41
CA LYS A 489 51.45 1.05 -15.30
C LYS A 489 50.46 2.11 -15.78
N ARG A 490 49.34 2.29 -15.07
CA ARG A 490 48.76 3.62 -14.90
C ARG A 490 47.96 3.74 -13.62
N SER A 491 48.53 4.51 -12.71
CA SER A 491 47.92 5.08 -11.53
C SER A 491 46.73 5.97 -11.94
N ASN A 492 45.61 5.86 -11.23
CA ASN A 492 44.60 6.91 -11.25
C ASN A 492 44.08 7.22 -9.85
N LYS A 493 44.29 8.48 -9.48
CA LYS A 493 43.93 9.10 -8.21
C LYS A 493 42.43 9.26 -8.08
N ILE A 494 41.94 8.93 -6.89
CA ILE A 494 40.63 9.25 -6.33
C ILE A 494 40.48 10.79 -6.23
N LYS A 495 39.38 11.35 -6.75
CA LYS A 495 38.92 12.71 -6.43
C LYS A 495 37.56 12.66 -5.74
N LYS A 496 37.54 13.09 -4.47
CA LYS A 496 36.34 13.43 -3.68
C LYS A 496 35.66 14.69 -4.26
N PRO A 497 34.33 14.84 -4.15
CA PRO A 497 33.69 16.15 -4.28
C PRO A 497 33.44 16.79 -2.91
N LYS A 498 33.85 18.05 -2.74
CA LYS A 498 33.29 19.00 -1.77
C LYS A 498 32.56 20.09 -2.56
N GLY A 499 31.37 20.46 -2.11
CA GLY A 499 30.51 21.46 -2.77
C GLY A 499 30.84 22.91 -2.44
N ALA A 500 30.19 23.82 -3.15
CA ALA A 500 29.57 25.07 -2.65
C ALA A 500 29.01 25.87 -3.84
N VAL A 501 28.02 26.69 -3.51
CA VAL A 501 27.09 27.46 -4.32
C VAL A 501 27.71 28.74 -4.89
N THR A 502 27.35 29.15 -6.11
CA THR A 502 27.09 30.57 -6.46
C THR A 502 26.03 30.69 -7.57
N ASN A 503 25.14 31.67 -7.36
CA ASN A 503 24.12 32.19 -8.27
C ASN A 503 24.71 32.72 -9.58
N GLU A 504 24.02 32.48 -10.70
CA GLU A 504 23.72 33.50 -11.73
C GLU A 504 22.75 32.94 -12.80
N GLY A 505 21.66 33.66 -13.05
CA GLY A 505 20.90 33.65 -14.30
C GLY A 505 20.75 35.08 -14.80
N PRO A 506 20.05 35.38 -15.92
CA PRO A 506 19.34 34.49 -16.84
C PRO A 506 19.72 34.71 -18.33
N LYS A 507 19.43 33.74 -19.22
CA LYS A 507 19.23 34.01 -20.66
C LYS A 507 18.05 33.24 -21.24
N GLN A 508 17.14 34.04 -21.78
CA GLN A 508 15.89 33.74 -22.45
C GLN A 508 16.17 33.31 -23.90
N LEU A 509 15.55 32.24 -24.39
CA LEU A 509 15.54 31.89 -25.82
C LEU A 509 14.10 31.71 -26.29
N CYS A 510 13.84 32.29 -27.47
CA CYS A 510 12.55 32.64 -28.04
C CYS A 510 11.82 31.46 -28.70
N ILE A 511 10.48 31.48 -28.63
CA ILE A 511 9.53 30.58 -29.31
C ILE A 511 9.37 31.05 -30.77
N SER A 512 10.16 30.50 -31.70
CA SER A 512 9.89 30.68 -33.13
C SER A 512 10.39 29.55 -34.05
N GLN A 513 10.63 28.34 -33.54
CA GLN A 513 11.13 27.22 -34.37
C GLN A 513 10.25 25.95 -34.39
N PHE A 514 8.94 26.05 -34.11
CA PHE A 514 8.07 24.86 -34.09
C PHE A 514 6.93 24.82 -35.12
N PHE A 515 6.85 25.77 -36.05
CA PHE A 515 5.90 25.70 -37.17
C PHE A 515 6.56 26.08 -38.50
N SER A 516 6.98 25.08 -39.28
CA SER A 516 6.92 25.12 -40.75
C SER A 516 7.29 23.77 -41.38
N SER A 517 6.30 23.22 -42.08
CA SER A 517 6.39 22.42 -43.32
C SER A 517 7.07 21.05 -43.31
N SER A 518 6.27 20.01 -43.58
CA SER A 518 6.26 19.37 -44.91
C SER A 518 5.00 18.53 -45.15
N ASN A 519 4.17 19.02 -46.08
CA ASN A 519 3.16 18.26 -46.82
C ASN A 519 3.86 17.23 -47.72
N THR A 520 3.32 16.01 -47.84
CA THR A 520 3.57 15.16 -49.01
C THR A 520 2.34 14.31 -49.33
N THR A 521 1.64 14.79 -50.35
CA THR A 521 0.80 14.11 -51.38
C THR A 521 0.41 12.64 -51.19
N ALA A 522 -0.92 12.43 -51.17
CA ALA A 522 -1.58 11.18 -51.51
C ALA A 522 -1.67 10.99 -53.03
N LYS A 523 -1.40 9.77 -53.50
CA LYS A 523 -1.84 9.26 -54.82
C LYS A 523 -2.77 8.07 -54.59
N SER A 524 -3.97 8.20 -55.13
CA SER A 524 -4.99 7.18 -55.30
C SER A 524 -4.58 6.13 -56.33
N GLN A 525 -4.93 4.87 -56.08
CA GLN A 525 -5.33 3.95 -57.16
C GLN A 525 -6.21 2.82 -56.60
N ASN A 526 -7.39 2.69 -57.22
CA ASN A 526 -8.35 1.60 -57.06
C ASN A 526 -7.83 0.31 -57.70
N CYS A 527 -7.94 -0.81 -56.97
CA CYS A 527 -8.58 -2.07 -57.36
C CYS A 527 -8.44 -3.07 -56.20
#